data_AF-A0A2E5A0Y1-F1
#
_entry.id   AF-A0A2E5A0Y1-F1
#
_cell.length_a   1.000
_cell.length_b   1.000
_cell.length_c   1.000
_cell.angle_alpha   90.00
_cell.angle_beta   90.00
_cell.angle_gamma   90.00
#
_symmetry.space_group_name_H-M   'P 1'
#
loop_
_entity.id
_entity.type
_entity.pdbx_description
1 polymer ?
#
loop_
_entity_poly.entity_id
_entity_poly.type
_entity_poly.pdbx_seq_one_letter_code
_entity_poly.pdbx_strand_id
1 'polypeptide(L)'
;MKFLQSFLLSLLFAAYSYADNTIYDWTNVDGQTIKARYIKSDDKTVTINMGGRIFAYPLAKLTPESQALAKKLGGEEPPPAPNGNNPFVKPDPGNPAKPPVDVKPDNAVQNVGGKILLPTIGEGEWARYYAVAENRNFDIAVHGSGRVFIFLKDSDGKVIGKPLRVSFRMGYYTKQDPKLGWPHAYYRDYAERHYKLRKVKSFETPSAPPSASGFRRLELIADHGDGVKLKMGFELSSNQLSVTGEPLDPRQIDHPSVMALSVTVPSFFEIKDEWKAPDWTPIVDDTTISAIPANARQAVDLPYLEKWADLQKKGIYPREIQQAELHGKLFGKRKVTLASRSFRDLRFRLAHYTGVFPFQDYHFIYGDSRNGGEIDRGRRLEIEIR
;
A
#
# COMPACT_ATOMS: atom_id res chain seq x y z
N MET A 1 -18.77 17.64 57.60
CA MET A 1 -19.50 16.35 57.63
C MET A 1 -19.60 15.90 56.17
N LYS A 2 -19.03 14.76 55.71
CA LYS A 2 -19.41 13.33 55.95
C LYS A 2 -20.91 13.09 55.67
N PHE A 3 -21.39 12.14 54.85
CA PHE A 3 -20.81 11.01 54.07
C PHE A 3 -20.82 11.30 52.54
N LEU A 4 -20.27 10.53 51.58
CA LEU A 4 -19.54 9.23 51.51
C LEU A 4 -20.32 7.89 51.34
N GLN A 5 -20.74 7.58 50.10
CA GLN A 5 -20.92 6.22 49.52
C GLN A 5 -20.57 6.34 48.02
N SER A 6 -19.46 5.82 47.48
CA SER A 6 -19.04 4.42 47.31
C SER A 6 -19.83 3.66 46.23
N PHE A 7 -19.26 3.56 45.02
CA PHE A 7 -19.56 2.48 44.08
C PHE A 7 -18.24 1.88 43.59
N LEU A 8 -17.99 0.61 43.93
CA LEU A 8 -16.87 -0.17 43.38
C LEU A 8 -17.20 -0.55 41.93
N LEU A 9 -16.20 -0.49 41.05
CA LEU A 9 -16.15 -1.38 39.89
C LEU A 9 -14.76 -2.01 39.78
N SER A 10 -14.75 -3.30 39.50
CA SER A 10 -13.66 -4.22 39.83
C SER A 10 -12.43 -4.06 38.95
N LEU A 11 -11.25 -3.95 39.56
CA LEU A 11 -9.97 -4.21 38.91
C LEU A 11 -9.84 -5.72 38.63
N LEU A 12 -10.10 -6.13 37.39
CA LEU A 12 -9.62 -7.40 36.86
C LEU A 12 -8.13 -7.25 36.53
N PHE A 13 -7.27 -7.55 37.50
CA PHE A 13 -5.86 -7.81 37.24
C PHE A 13 -5.74 -9.09 36.40
N ALA A 14 -5.66 -8.94 35.08
CA ALA A 14 -5.12 -9.98 34.23
C ALA A 14 -3.63 -10.12 34.56
N ALA A 15 -3.29 -11.18 35.30
CA ALA A 15 -1.90 -11.56 35.50
C ALA A 15 -1.32 -11.99 34.15
N TYR A 16 -0.68 -11.05 33.45
CA TYR A 16 0.25 -11.40 32.38
C TYR A 16 1.40 -12.16 33.01
N SER A 17 1.37 -13.50 32.89
CA SER A 17 2.51 -14.35 33.18
C SER A 17 3.72 -13.76 32.47
N TYR A 18 4.76 -13.41 33.22
CA TYR A 18 6.05 -13.04 32.64
C TYR A 18 6.52 -14.23 31.81
N ALA A 19 6.48 -14.10 30.48
CA ALA A 19 7.06 -15.08 29.59
C ALA A 19 8.54 -15.19 29.94
N ASP A 20 8.98 -16.37 30.38
CA ASP A 20 10.37 -16.60 30.74
C ASP A 20 11.26 -16.24 29.54
N ASN A 21 12.09 -15.22 29.74
CA ASN A 21 12.88 -14.65 28.66
C ASN A 21 14.16 -15.46 28.40
N THR A 22 14.40 -16.52 29.19
CA THR A 22 15.58 -17.39 29.14
C THR A 22 15.74 -18.06 27.78
N ILE A 23 16.96 -17.99 27.24
CA ILE A 23 17.35 -18.63 26.00
C ILE A 23 17.93 -19.99 26.30
N TYR A 24 17.39 -21.02 25.64
CA TYR A 24 17.79 -22.41 25.78
C TYR A 24 18.44 -22.92 24.49
N ASP A 25 19.26 -23.95 24.64
CA ASP A 25 19.92 -24.63 23.52
C ASP A 25 19.07 -25.83 23.11
N TRP A 26 18.59 -25.80 21.86
CA TRP A 26 17.74 -26.83 21.27
C TRP A 26 18.51 -27.56 20.19
N THR A 27 18.76 -28.85 20.38
CA THR A 27 19.55 -29.68 19.47
C THR A 27 18.64 -30.67 18.73
N ASN A 28 18.75 -30.71 17.41
CA ASN A 28 18.04 -31.69 16.59
C ASN A 28 18.78 -33.05 16.54
N VAL A 29 18.12 -34.10 16.06
CA VAL A 29 18.72 -35.44 15.90
C VAL A 29 19.93 -35.47 14.96
N ASP A 30 20.08 -34.45 14.10
CA ASP A 30 21.23 -34.27 13.20
C ASP A 30 22.43 -33.55 13.88
N GLY A 31 22.35 -33.29 15.20
CA GLY A 31 23.39 -32.64 16.00
C GLY A 31 23.47 -31.12 15.87
N GLN A 32 22.55 -30.48 15.14
CA GLN A 32 22.52 -29.03 14.96
C GLN A 32 21.82 -28.37 16.15
N THR A 33 22.50 -27.44 16.81
CA THR A 33 22.01 -26.72 17.99
C THR A 33 21.64 -25.27 17.65
N ILE A 34 20.45 -24.84 18.04
CA ILE A 34 19.96 -23.46 17.92
C ILE A 34 19.65 -22.87 19.30
N LYS A 35 19.88 -21.56 19.46
CA LYS A 35 19.58 -20.84 20.71
C LYS A 35 18.23 -20.13 20.58
N ALA A 36 17.24 -20.55 21.36
CA ALA A 36 15.88 -20.01 21.29
C ALA A 36 15.17 -20.01 22.65
N ARG A 37 14.25 -19.06 22.83
CA ARG A 37 13.37 -18.99 24.01
C ARG A 37 12.26 -20.03 23.90
N TYR A 38 11.91 -20.67 25.01
CA TYR A 38 10.70 -21.49 25.08
C TYR A 38 9.43 -20.61 25.06
N ILE A 39 8.34 -21.08 24.46
CA ILE A 39 7.01 -20.43 24.55
C ILE A 39 5.97 -21.37 25.14
N LYS A 40 5.87 -22.58 24.59
CA LYS A 40 4.98 -23.67 25.04
C LYS A 40 5.38 -24.99 24.37
N SER A 41 4.89 -26.12 24.86
CA SER A 41 4.95 -27.42 24.18
C SER A 41 3.68 -28.21 24.41
N ASP A 42 3.44 -29.16 23.50
CA ASP A 42 2.48 -30.25 23.62
C ASP A 42 3.19 -31.58 23.34
N ASP A 43 2.49 -32.71 23.41
CA ASP A 43 3.01 -34.07 23.21
C ASP A 43 3.79 -34.27 21.90
N LYS A 44 3.62 -33.37 20.91
CA LYS A 44 4.12 -33.52 19.55
C LYS A 44 5.10 -32.42 19.15
N THR A 45 4.97 -31.21 19.69
CA THR A 45 5.73 -30.03 19.25
C THR A 45 6.18 -29.15 20.42
N VAL A 46 7.37 -28.55 20.29
CA VAL A 46 7.80 -27.41 21.10
C VAL A 46 7.72 -26.14 20.28
N THR A 47 7.04 -25.13 20.81
CA THR A 47 6.97 -23.79 20.25
C THR A 47 8.07 -22.93 20.88
N ILE A 48 8.99 -22.44 20.05
CA ILE A 48 10.15 -21.64 20.45
C ILE A 48 10.18 -20.28 19.74
N ASN A 49 10.69 -19.24 20.40
CA ASN A 49 10.98 -17.94 19.80
C ASN A 49 12.49 -17.83 19.53
N MET A 50 12.87 -17.76 18.26
CA MET A 50 14.25 -17.56 17.82
C MET A 50 14.35 -16.20 17.12
N GLY A 51 14.97 -15.22 17.79
CA GLY A 51 15.21 -13.89 17.22
C GLY A 51 13.96 -13.09 16.88
N GLY A 52 12.84 -13.30 17.59
CA GLY A 52 11.55 -12.67 17.32
C GLY A 52 10.59 -13.51 16.48
N ARG A 53 11.08 -14.53 15.77
CA ARG A 53 10.25 -15.47 14.99
C ARG A 53 9.81 -16.65 15.85
N ILE A 54 8.55 -17.04 15.73
CA ILE A 54 7.95 -18.17 16.48
C ILE A 54 7.89 -19.41 15.58
N PHE A 55 8.42 -20.53 16.08
CA PHE A 55 8.46 -21.81 15.37
C PHE A 55 7.90 -22.94 16.23
N ALA A 56 6.95 -23.72 15.70
CA ALA A 56 6.56 -25.00 16.28
C ALA A 56 7.42 -26.10 15.65
N TYR A 57 8.29 -26.73 16.45
CA TYR A 57 9.22 -27.75 15.99
C TYR A 57 8.80 -29.14 16.54
N PRO A 58 8.76 -30.21 15.72
CA PRO A 58 8.38 -31.54 16.19
C PRO A 58 9.35 -32.10 17.24
N LEU A 59 8.84 -32.50 18.41
CA LEU A 59 9.66 -33.07 19.50
C LEU A 59 10.43 -34.31 19.05
N ALA A 60 9.81 -35.16 18.23
CA ALA A 60 10.44 -36.37 17.68
C ALA A 60 11.65 -36.11 16.76
N LYS A 61 11.94 -34.85 16.40
CA LYS A 61 13.14 -34.44 15.65
C LYS A 61 14.22 -33.79 16.53
N LEU A 62 13.99 -33.67 17.83
CA LEU A 62 14.97 -33.17 18.81
C LEU A 62 15.70 -34.33 19.49
N THR A 63 16.90 -34.04 20.02
CA THR A 63 17.61 -35.00 20.88
C THR A 63 16.81 -35.31 22.16
N PRO A 64 17.03 -36.47 22.81
CA PRO A 64 16.35 -36.82 24.06
C PRO A 64 16.47 -35.73 25.14
N GLU A 65 17.61 -35.05 25.22
CA GLU A 65 17.88 -33.97 26.17
C GLU A 65 17.00 -32.74 25.88
N SER A 66 16.89 -32.34 24.60
CA SER A 66 16.01 -31.23 24.18
C SER A 66 14.53 -31.58 24.29
N GLN A 67 14.15 -32.85 24.12
CA GLN A 67 12.78 -33.31 24.40
C GLN A 67 12.45 -33.26 25.90
N ALA A 68 13.38 -33.72 26.76
CA ALA A 68 13.22 -33.64 28.21
C ALA A 68 13.16 -32.18 28.71
N LEU A 69 13.95 -31.29 28.09
CA LEU A 69 13.92 -29.86 28.37
C LEU A 69 12.56 -29.24 28.00
N ALA A 70 12.00 -29.55 26.82
CA ALA A 70 10.66 -29.09 26.44
C ALA A 70 9.60 -29.50 27.47
N LYS A 71 9.57 -30.78 27.87
CA LYS A 71 8.61 -31.29 28.87
C LYS A 71 8.75 -30.59 30.23
N LYS A 72 9.99 -30.45 30.71
CA LYS A 72 10.30 -29.74 31.96
C LYS A 72 9.84 -28.27 31.93
N LEU A 73 9.98 -27.59 30.79
CA LEU A 73 9.52 -26.20 30.62
C LEU A 73 8.01 -26.10 30.35
N GLY A 74 7.38 -27.17 29.87
CA GLY A 74 5.93 -27.33 29.72
C GLY A 74 5.17 -27.66 30.99
N GLY A 75 5.88 -27.93 32.09
CA GLY A 75 5.25 -28.26 33.37
C GLY A 75 4.80 -29.72 33.50
N GLU A 76 5.14 -30.59 32.55
CA GLU A 76 4.96 -32.03 32.71
C GLU A 76 6.18 -32.67 33.38
N GLU A 77 5.97 -33.21 34.58
CA GLU A 77 6.85 -34.26 35.12
C GLU A 77 6.85 -35.48 34.18
N PRO A 78 7.95 -36.27 34.17
CA PRO A 78 8.09 -37.37 33.21
C PRO A 78 7.02 -38.46 33.41
N PRO A 79 6.56 -39.11 32.32
CA PRO A 79 5.30 -39.84 32.33
C PRO A 79 5.40 -41.25 32.94
N PRO A 80 4.35 -41.71 33.65
CA PRO A 80 3.98 -43.11 33.69
C PRO A 80 3.12 -43.50 32.47
N ALA A 81 3.27 -44.76 32.05
CA ALA A 81 2.72 -45.48 30.88
C ALA A 81 1.29 -45.15 30.35
N PRO A 82 1.00 -45.45 29.06
CA PRO A 82 -0.23 -45.05 28.37
C PRO A 82 -1.44 -45.97 28.62
N ASN A 83 -2.66 -45.45 28.45
CA ASN A 83 -3.83 -46.21 27.97
C ASN A 83 -5.07 -45.35 27.66
N GLY A 84 -5.77 -45.66 26.55
CA GLY A 84 -7.23 -45.78 26.55
C GLY A 84 -8.15 -44.61 26.14
N ASN A 85 -8.61 -44.68 24.87
CA ASN A 85 -9.99 -44.47 24.41
C ASN A 85 -10.67 -43.07 24.31
N ASN A 86 -11.12 -42.79 23.08
CA ASN A 86 -12.25 -41.91 22.68
C ASN A 86 -13.60 -42.55 23.08
N PRO A 87 -14.75 -41.81 23.26
CA PRO A 87 -15.55 -41.39 22.09
C PRO A 87 -16.49 -40.15 22.20
N PHE A 88 -16.82 -39.60 21.02
CA PHE A 88 -18.07 -38.93 20.54
C PHE A 88 -19.15 -38.37 21.51
N VAL A 89 -19.64 -37.15 21.18
CA VAL A 89 -21.08 -36.80 21.10
C VAL A 89 -21.35 -35.76 19.97
N LYS A 90 -22.46 -35.92 19.23
CA LYS A 90 -23.12 -34.91 18.34
C LYS A 90 -24.65 -35.07 18.51
N PRO A 91 -25.44 -34.00 18.72
CA PRO A 91 -26.43 -33.55 17.72
C PRO A 91 -26.57 -32.00 17.66
N ASP A 92 -26.82 -31.30 16.53
CA ASP A 92 -27.93 -31.28 15.53
C ASP A 92 -29.12 -30.34 15.94
N PRO A 93 -30.06 -29.93 15.05
CA PRO A 93 -29.97 -28.60 14.43
C PRO A 93 -31.21 -27.68 14.60
N GLY A 94 -31.01 -26.34 14.48
CA GLY A 94 -32.12 -25.36 14.43
C GLY A 94 -31.67 -23.92 14.10
N ASN A 95 -32.27 -23.31 13.08
CA ASN A 95 -32.04 -21.95 12.55
C ASN A 95 -33.45 -21.36 12.23
N PRO A 96 -33.72 -20.04 12.13
CA PRO A 96 -32.74 -18.95 11.94
C PRO A 96 -32.98 -17.61 12.68
N ALA A 97 -31.88 -16.87 12.85
CA ALA A 97 -31.86 -15.41 12.77
C ALA A 97 -30.52 -14.98 12.16
N LYS A 98 -30.51 -14.24 11.05
CA LYS A 98 -29.28 -13.72 10.41
C LYS A 98 -28.87 -12.39 11.07
N PRO A 99 -27.68 -12.29 11.69
CA PRO A 99 -27.01 -11.02 11.92
C PRO A 99 -26.47 -10.45 10.59
N PRO A 100 -25.98 -9.19 10.59
CA PRO A 100 -25.37 -8.59 9.40
C PRO A 100 -24.18 -9.41 8.88
N VAL A 101 -24.01 -9.38 7.55
CA VAL A 101 -22.97 -10.14 6.82
C VAL A 101 -21.60 -9.97 7.46
N ASP A 102 -20.94 -11.10 7.75
CA ASP A 102 -19.55 -11.15 8.18
C ASP A 102 -18.67 -10.34 7.21
N VAL A 103 -18.09 -9.24 7.70
CA VAL A 103 -16.92 -8.64 7.06
C VAL A 103 -15.75 -9.57 7.35
N LYS A 104 -15.62 -10.58 6.51
CA LYS A 104 -14.46 -11.45 6.42
C LYS A 104 -13.19 -10.58 6.37
N PRO A 105 -12.13 -10.87 7.14
CA PRO A 105 -10.90 -10.09 7.13
C PRO A 105 -10.10 -10.39 5.85
N ASP A 106 -10.63 -9.94 4.71
CA ASP A 106 -10.06 -10.20 3.39
C ASP A 106 -8.86 -9.28 3.12
N ASN A 107 -7.65 -9.85 3.25
CA ASN A 107 -6.56 -9.81 2.25
C ASN A 107 -6.27 -8.51 1.46
N ALA A 108 -6.58 -7.32 2.01
CA ALA A 108 -6.61 -6.05 1.27
C ALA A 108 -5.26 -5.61 0.66
N VAL A 109 -4.15 -6.20 1.10
CA VAL A 109 -2.79 -5.90 0.61
C VAL A 109 -2.43 -6.68 -0.68
N GLN A 110 -3.15 -7.74 -1.07
CA GLN A 110 -2.58 -8.75 -1.98
C GLN A 110 -2.47 -8.37 -3.48
N ASN A 111 -3.19 -7.36 -3.97
CA ASN A 111 -3.24 -7.00 -5.40
C ASN A 111 -2.15 -6.02 -5.88
N VAL A 112 -0.91 -6.18 -5.35
CA VAL A 112 0.27 -5.43 -5.82
C VAL A 112 0.83 -6.08 -7.10
N GLY A 113 0.24 -5.73 -8.24
CA GLY A 113 0.66 -6.26 -9.55
C GLY A 113 1.92 -5.59 -10.11
N GLY A 114 2.80 -6.39 -10.73
CA GLY A 114 4.00 -5.93 -11.47
C GLY A 114 5.16 -6.92 -11.39
N LYS A 115 6.09 -6.86 -12.36
CA LYS A 115 7.35 -7.62 -12.28
C LYS A 115 8.20 -7.05 -11.14
N ILE A 116 8.73 -7.91 -10.28
CA ILE A 116 9.73 -7.55 -9.26
C ILE A 116 11.07 -7.33 -9.96
N LEU A 117 11.72 -6.20 -9.67
CA LEU A 117 12.95 -5.69 -10.30
C LEU A 117 13.95 -5.14 -9.26
N LEU A 118 13.46 -4.62 -8.14
CA LEU A 118 14.21 -4.32 -6.93
C LEU A 118 14.18 -5.54 -5.99
N PRO A 119 15.20 -5.72 -5.11
CA PRO A 119 15.09 -6.64 -4.00
C PRO A 119 13.92 -6.25 -3.08
N THR A 120 13.34 -7.22 -2.39
CA THR A 120 12.17 -7.02 -1.52
C THR A 120 12.44 -7.49 -0.11
N ILE A 121 11.72 -6.95 0.87
CA ILE A 121 11.81 -7.31 2.29
C ILE A 121 11.58 -8.82 2.52
N GLY A 122 10.80 -9.48 1.65
CA GLY A 122 10.70 -10.94 1.55
C GLY A 122 9.77 -11.62 2.55
N GLU A 123 9.47 -10.98 3.68
CA GLU A 123 8.61 -11.51 4.74
C GLU A 123 7.61 -10.47 5.29
N GLY A 124 6.61 -10.94 6.03
CA GLY A 124 5.55 -10.10 6.61
C GLY A 124 4.58 -9.53 5.58
N GLU A 125 3.74 -8.59 6.01
CA GLU A 125 2.80 -7.88 5.12
C GLU A 125 3.52 -7.05 4.05
N TRP A 126 4.74 -6.63 4.33
CA TRP A 126 5.59 -5.83 3.45
C TRP A 126 6.47 -6.66 2.50
N ALA A 127 6.30 -8.00 2.43
CA ALA A 127 7.18 -8.93 1.72
C ALA A 127 7.50 -8.57 0.26
N ARG A 128 6.59 -7.88 -0.46
CA ARG A 128 6.74 -7.47 -1.87
C ARG A 128 7.35 -6.09 -2.08
N TYR A 129 7.68 -5.37 -1.00
CA TYR A 129 8.16 -4.00 -1.06
C TYR A 129 9.68 -3.95 -0.89
N TYR A 130 10.29 -2.99 -1.59
CA TYR A 130 11.70 -2.63 -1.42
C TYR A 130 11.88 -1.77 -0.17
N ALA A 131 11.04 -0.75 0.01
CA ALA A 131 11.10 0.11 1.19
C ALA A 131 9.70 0.50 1.66
N VAL A 132 9.53 0.64 2.97
CA VAL A 132 8.30 1.09 3.60
C VAL A 132 8.62 2.21 4.59
N ALA A 133 7.76 3.22 4.62
CA ALA A 133 7.69 4.25 5.64
C ALA A 133 6.31 4.21 6.27
N GLU A 134 6.24 3.59 7.45
CA GLU A 134 5.01 3.51 8.23
C GLU A 134 4.78 4.80 9.01
N ASN A 135 3.55 5.32 8.99
CA ASN A 135 3.16 6.47 9.82
C ASN A 135 1.78 6.24 10.44
N ARG A 136 1.39 7.16 11.33
CA ARG A 136 0.12 7.07 12.07
C ARG A 136 -1.11 7.06 11.16
N ASN A 137 -1.16 7.97 10.18
CA ASN A 137 -2.36 8.22 9.37
C ASN A 137 -2.27 7.61 7.96
N PHE A 138 -1.08 7.16 7.54
CA PHE A 138 -0.83 6.52 6.26
C PHE A 138 0.54 5.85 6.22
N ASP A 139 0.70 4.82 5.38
CA ASP A 139 2.01 4.24 5.05
C ASP A 139 2.36 4.49 3.59
N ILE A 140 3.65 4.55 3.30
CA ILE A 140 4.18 4.69 1.95
C ILE A 140 5.13 3.56 1.67
N ALA A 141 4.81 2.77 0.65
CA ALA A 141 5.51 1.55 0.33
C ALA A 141 5.94 1.55 -1.14
N VAL A 142 7.25 1.40 -1.37
CA VAL A 142 7.86 1.33 -2.71
C VAL A 142 7.96 -0.14 -3.10
N HIS A 143 7.11 -0.58 -4.02
CA HIS A 143 7.01 -1.97 -4.46
C HIS A 143 8.29 -2.41 -5.18
N GLY A 144 8.56 -3.72 -5.20
CA GLY A 144 9.66 -4.30 -5.97
C GLY A 144 9.68 -3.92 -7.48
N SER A 145 8.59 -3.38 -8.04
CA SER A 145 8.56 -2.84 -9.41
C SER A 145 8.86 -1.34 -9.52
N GLY A 146 9.30 -0.66 -8.46
CA GLY A 146 9.47 0.80 -8.37
C GLY A 146 8.17 1.63 -8.37
N ARG A 147 7.00 1.00 -8.22
CA ARG A 147 5.73 1.71 -8.04
C ARG A 147 5.58 2.10 -6.57
N VAL A 148 5.09 3.31 -6.29
CA VAL A 148 4.82 3.74 -4.91
C VAL A 148 3.33 3.57 -4.62
N PHE A 149 3.04 3.04 -3.43
CA PHE A 149 1.70 2.83 -2.91
C PHE A 149 1.53 3.62 -1.61
N ILE A 150 0.38 4.26 -1.46
CA ILE A 150 0.01 5.06 -0.29
C ILE A 150 -1.21 4.41 0.34
N PHE A 151 -1.01 3.83 1.52
CA PHE A 151 -2.06 3.17 2.30
C PHE A 151 -2.61 4.16 3.30
N LEU A 152 -3.87 4.59 3.18
CA LEU A 152 -4.50 5.48 4.15
C LEU A 152 -4.92 4.67 5.39
N LYS A 153 -4.63 5.15 6.61
CA LYS A 153 -4.98 4.50 7.88
C LYS A 153 -6.03 5.28 8.66
N ASP A 154 -7.00 4.61 9.26
CA ASP A 154 -8.04 5.24 10.09
C ASP A 154 -7.51 5.67 11.46
N SER A 155 -8.39 6.10 12.37
CA SER A 155 -7.98 6.56 13.71
C SER A 155 -7.29 5.48 14.55
N ASP A 156 -7.53 4.22 14.22
CA ASP A 156 -7.08 3.06 14.97
C ASP A 156 -5.82 2.45 14.29
N GLY A 157 -5.30 3.13 13.26
CA GLY A 157 -4.12 2.72 12.50
C GLY A 157 -4.40 1.68 11.43
N LYS A 158 -5.66 1.31 11.17
CA LYS A 158 -6.02 0.27 10.21
C LYS A 158 -6.14 0.83 8.80
N VAL A 159 -5.59 0.12 7.81
CA VAL A 159 -5.66 0.48 6.39
C VAL A 159 -7.12 0.51 5.90
N ILE A 160 -7.50 1.58 5.20
CA ILE A 160 -8.79 1.70 4.51
C ILE A 160 -8.65 1.48 3.00
N GLY A 161 -9.65 0.81 2.42
CA GLY A 161 -9.78 0.65 0.97
C GLY A 161 -8.57 0.00 0.30
N LYS A 162 -8.30 0.43 -0.93
CA LYS A 162 -7.11 0.04 -1.71
C LYS A 162 -6.14 1.23 -1.76
N PRO A 163 -4.81 1.00 -1.76
CA PRO A 163 -3.83 2.08 -1.76
C PRO A 163 -3.89 2.93 -3.02
N LEU A 164 -3.72 4.25 -2.85
CA LEU A 164 -3.42 5.14 -3.97
C LEU A 164 -2.05 4.75 -4.54
N ARG A 165 -1.85 4.93 -5.84
CA ARG A 165 -0.63 4.47 -6.52
C ARG A 165 0.01 5.60 -7.31
N VAL A 166 1.26 5.94 -6.99
CA VAL A 166 2.10 6.81 -7.82
C VAL A 166 2.88 5.94 -8.81
N SER A 167 2.92 6.36 -10.06
CA SER A 167 3.65 5.66 -11.12
C SER A 167 4.25 6.64 -12.11
N PHE A 168 5.46 6.32 -12.56
CA PHE A 168 6.17 7.07 -13.59
C PHE A 168 5.78 6.47 -14.95
N ARG A 169 5.34 7.33 -15.87
CA ARG A 169 5.14 7.02 -17.28
C ARG A 169 6.33 7.60 -18.01
N MET A 170 7.02 6.80 -18.82
CA MET A 170 8.10 7.30 -19.67
C MET A 170 8.05 6.64 -21.04
N GLY A 171 8.38 7.40 -22.07
CA GLY A 171 8.37 6.96 -23.46
C GLY A 171 9.06 7.96 -24.35
N TYR A 172 8.84 7.84 -25.65
CA TYR A 172 9.34 8.78 -26.65
C TYR A 172 8.40 8.82 -27.85
N TYR A 173 8.56 9.86 -28.65
CA TYR A 173 7.83 10.06 -29.90
C TYR A 173 8.79 9.81 -31.08
N THR A 174 8.42 8.93 -32.01
CA THR A 174 9.21 8.71 -33.24
C THR A 174 8.96 9.79 -34.30
N LYS A 175 7.84 10.50 -34.17
CA LYS A 175 7.42 11.68 -34.95
C LYS A 175 6.54 12.55 -34.04
N GLN A 176 6.38 13.83 -34.36
CA GLN A 176 5.50 14.75 -33.63
C GLN A 176 4.09 14.17 -33.43
N ASP A 177 3.48 14.36 -32.25
CA ASP A 177 2.11 13.92 -31.97
C ASP A 177 1.14 14.61 -32.95
N PRO A 178 0.40 13.86 -33.80
CA PRO A 178 -0.47 14.46 -34.82
C PRO A 178 -1.74 15.11 -34.25
N LYS A 179 -1.94 15.06 -32.92
CA LYS A 179 -3.17 15.48 -32.25
C LYS A 179 -2.95 16.35 -31.00
N LEU A 180 -1.74 16.43 -30.46
CA LEU A 180 -1.40 17.28 -29.30
C LEU A 180 -0.30 18.27 -29.68
N GLY A 181 -0.48 19.55 -29.31
CA GLY A 181 0.56 20.57 -29.46
C GLY A 181 1.64 20.54 -28.37
N TRP A 182 1.74 19.45 -27.58
CA TRP A 182 2.64 19.31 -26.44
C TRP A 182 3.03 17.83 -26.24
N PRO A 183 4.19 17.53 -25.63
CA PRO A 183 4.58 16.16 -25.32
C PRO A 183 3.70 15.53 -24.23
N HIS A 184 3.32 14.25 -24.38
CA HIS A 184 2.59 13.51 -23.34
C HIS A 184 3.10 12.07 -23.18
N ALA A 185 3.54 11.72 -21.97
CA ALA A 185 3.86 10.33 -21.63
C ALA A 185 2.60 9.48 -21.36
N TYR A 186 2.35 8.52 -22.26
CA TYR A 186 1.31 7.48 -22.12
C TYR A 186 1.82 6.26 -21.34
N TYR A 187 0.89 5.46 -20.82
CA TYR A 187 1.16 4.23 -20.07
C TYR A 187 1.34 2.97 -20.95
N ARG A 188 1.22 3.12 -22.27
CA ARG A 188 1.33 2.06 -23.29
C ARG A 188 1.79 2.65 -24.62
N ASP A 189 2.24 1.79 -25.52
CA ASP A 189 2.41 2.14 -26.94
C ASP A 189 1.12 2.72 -27.52
N TYR A 190 1.28 3.72 -28.39
CA TYR A 190 0.18 4.47 -28.98
C TYR A 190 0.59 4.85 -30.41
N ALA A 191 0.48 3.89 -31.33
CA ALA A 191 1.04 3.96 -32.68
C ALA A 191 0.47 5.14 -33.50
N GLU A 192 -0.83 5.42 -33.33
CA GLU A 192 -1.56 6.54 -33.92
C GLU A 192 -1.21 7.92 -33.31
N ARG A 193 -0.35 7.94 -32.28
CA ARG A 193 0.30 9.14 -31.73
C ARG A 193 1.80 9.17 -32.02
N HIS A 194 2.33 8.16 -32.71
CA HIS A 194 3.76 7.91 -32.88
C HIS A 194 4.53 7.72 -31.55
N TYR A 195 3.83 7.32 -30.48
CA TYR A 195 4.39 7.15 -29.14
C TYR A 195 4.79 5.71 -28.85
N LYS A 196 5.98 5.54 -28.25
CA LYS A 196 6.54 4.27 -27.78
C LYS A 196 6.84 4.32 -26.29
N LEU A 197 6.41 3.31 -25.55
CA LEU A 197 6.62 3.21 -24.10
C LEU A 197 8.03 2.69 -23.78
N ARG A 198 8.79 3.44 -22.97
CA ARG A 198 10.03 2.96 -22.36
C ARG A 198 9.67 2.16 -21.11
N LYS A 199 9.71 0.83 -21.18
CA LYS A 199 9.48 -0.06 -20.03
C LYS A 199 10.74 -0.13 -19.17
N VAL A 200 10.59 -0.11 -17.84
CA VAL A 200 11.69 -0.41 -16.91
C VAL A 200 12.16 -1.86 -17.15
N LYS A 201 13.46 -2.04 -17.40
CA LYS A 201 14.12 -3.34 -17.58
C LYS A 201 14.71 -3.84 -16.26
N SER A 202 15.34 -2.95 -15.49
CA SER A 202 15.97 -3.19 -14.18
C SER A 202 16.10 -1.88 -13.40
N PHE A 203 16.74 -1.92 -12.24
CA PHE A 203 17.25 -0.73 -11.54
C PHE A 203 18.78 -0.84 -11.48
N GLU A 204 19.45 0.30 -11.34
CA GLU A 204 20.85 0.28 -10.86
C GLU A 204 20.91 -0.34 -9.47
N THR A 205 22.08 -0.87 -9.09
CA THR A 205 22.30 -1.49 -7.77
C THR A 205 21.77 -0.58 -6.66
N PRO A 206 20.72 -0.99 -5.92
CA PRO A 206 20.10 -0.10 -4.95
C PRO A 206 21.09 0.35 -3.88
N SER A 207 21.10 1.65 -3.60
CA SER A 207 22.06 2.30 -2.70
C SER A 207 21.86 1.94 -1.22
N ALA A 208 20.78 1.24 -0.88
CA ALA A 208 20.49 0.72 0.45
C ALA A 208 19.85 -0.68 0.38
N PRO A 209 19.99 -1.52 1.42
CA PRO A 209 19.20 -2.73 1.54
C PRO A 209 17.71 -2.41 1.72
N PRO A 210 16.79 -3.34 1.38
CA PRO A 210 15.37 -3.19 1.68
C PRO A 210 15.11 -2.89 3.16
N SER A 211 14.16 -2.00 3.46
CA SER A 211 13.90 -1.53 4.82
C SER A 211 12.41 -1.38 5.10
N ALA A 212 11.95 -2.05 6.17
CA ALA A 212 10.66 -1.75 6.82
C ALA A 212 10.79 -0.59 7.84
N SER A 213 12.01 -0.28 8.29
CA SER A 213 12.32 0.66 9.38
C SER A 213 12.09 2.15 9.04
N GLY A 214 11.47 2.46 7.90
CA GLY A 214 11.28 3.81 7.40
C GLY A 214 12.34 4.29 6.41
N PHE A 215 11.92 5.17 5.50
CA PHE A 215 12.80 6.07 4.74
C PHE A 215 12.27 7.50 4.87
N ARG A 216 13.17 8.50 5.00
CA ARG A 216 12.79 9.92 4.90
C ARG A 216 13.09 10.51 3.53
N ARG A 217 14.10 9.98 2.86
CA ARG A 217 14.44 10.28 1.47
C ARG A 217 14.86 8.97 0.81
N LEU A 218 14.38 8.75 -0.40
CA LEU A 218 14.79 7.64 -1.24
C LEU A 218 15.03 8.15 -2.66
N GLU A 219 16.10 7.67 -3.27
CA GLU A 219 16.42 7.90 -4.67
C GLU A 219 16.61 6.54 -5.35
N LEU A 220 15.98 6.33 -6.50
CA LEU A 220 16.12 5.12 -7.32
C LEU A 220 16.49 5.53 -8.74
N ILE A 221 17.33 4.74 -9.40
CA ILE A 221 17.65 4.92 -10.82
C ILE A 221 17.13 3.69 -11.57
N ALA A 222 16.04 3.88 -12.32
CA ALA A 222 15.45 2.86 -13.17
C ALA A 222 16.16 2.83 -14.53
N ASP A 223 16.54 1.63 -14.99
CA ASP A 223 17.09 1.41 -16.32
C ASP A 223 15.95 1.03 -17.29
N HIS A 224 15.81 1.77 -18.38
CA HIS A 224 14.80 1.52 -19.42
C HIS A 224 15.40 0.91 -20.70
N GLY A 225 16.70 0.65 -20.68
CA GLY A 225 17.51 0.16 -21.79
C GLY A 225 18.12 1.25 -22.66
N ASP A 226 19.04 0.82 -23.51
CA ASP A 226 19.57 1.61 -24.63
C ASP A 226 20.23 2.92 -24.15
N GLY A 227 20.85 2.85 -22.96
CA GLY A 227 21.49 3.97 -22.26
C GLY A 227 20.53 4.89 -21.51
N VAL A 228 19.21 4.75 -21.69
CA VAL A 228 18.20 5.62 -21.08
C VAL A 228 17.84 5.16 -19.67
N LYS A 229 17.95 6.09 -18.72
CA LYS A 229 17.60 5.86 -17.32
C LYS A 229 16.59 6.89 -16.84
N LEU A 230 15.98 6.62 -15.71
CA LEU A 230 15.07 7.53 -15.01
C LEU A 230 15.46 7.59 -13.54
N LYS A 231 15.87 8.77 -13.09
CA LYS A 231 16.10 9.05 -11.68
C LYS A 231 14.77 9.43 -11.03
N MET A 232 14.44 8.75 -9.94
CA MET A 232 13.16 8.84 -9.22
C MET A 232 13.46 9.29 -7.79
N GLY A 233 12.92 10.44 -7.38
CA GLY A 233 13.15 10.99 -6.05
C GLY A 233 11.89 10.99 -5.21
N PHE A 234 12.02 10.56 -3.96
CA PHE A 234 10.95 10.54 -2.96
C PHE A 234 11.46 11.21 -1.68
N GLU A 235 10.70 12.15 -1.14
CA GLU A 235 10.99 12.79 0.14
C GLU A 235 9.73 12.78 1.01
N LEU A 236 9.88 12.35 2.26
CA LEU A 236 8.80 12.16 3.21
C LEU A 236 8.93 13.10 4.41
N SER A 237 7.79 13.67 4.78
CA SER A 237 7.56 14.37 6.04
C SER A 237 6.40 13.71 6.78
N SER A 238 6.02 14.26 7.94
CA SER A 238 4.94 13.73 8.79
C SER A 238 3.57 13.58 8.11
N ASN A 239 3.31 14.38 7.07
CA ASN A 239 2.00 14.43 6.41
C ASN A 239 2.08 14.62 4.88
N GLN A 240 3.27 14.53 4.27
CA GLN A 240 3.44 14.79 2.83
C GLN A 240 4.52 13.89 2.21
N LEU A 241 4.22 13.37 1.02
CA LEU A 241 5.16 12.79 0.07
C LEU A 241 5.42 13.77 -1.07
N SER A 242 6.69 14.08 -1.29
CA SER A 242 7.16 14.81 -2.46
C SER A 242 7.76 13.86 -3.48
N VAL A 243 7.43 14.02 -4.77
CA VAL A 243 7.91 13.15 -5.87
C VAL A 243 8.54 13.98 -6.98
N THR A 244 9.77 13.61 -7.36
CA THR A 244 10.52 14.16 -8.51
C THR A 244 10.90 13.07 -9.51
N GLY A 245 11.15 13.43 -10.76
CA GLY A 245 11.58 12.51 -11.80
C GLY A 245 12.42 13.18 -12.87
N GLU A 246 13.57 12.61 -13.21
CA GLU A 246 14.54 13.18 -14.14
C GLU A 246 14.95 12.10 -15.15
N PRO A 247 14.50 12.20 -16.42
CA PRO A 247 14.99 11.35 -17.50
C PRO A 247 16.48 11.62 -17.75
N LEU A 248 17.30 10.58 -17.60
CA LEU A 248 18.73 10.60 -17.86
C LEU A 248 18.98 9.97 -19.24
N ASP A 249 18.72 10.75 -20.28
CA ASP A 249 18.99 10.35 -21.67
C ASP A 249 20.50 10.47 -22.00
N PRO A 250 21.06 9.57 -22.82
CA PRO A 250 22.40 9.73 -23.35
C PRO A 250 22.50 10.95 -24.30
N ARG A 251 23.69 11.56 -24.39
CA ARG A 251 23.94 12.79 -25.17
C ARG A 251 23.55 12.73 -26.65
N GLN A 252 23.49 11.53 -27.23
CA GLN A 252 23.17 11.28 -28.64
C GLN A 252 21.95 10.35 -28.72
N ILE A 253 20.81 10.81 -28.23
CA ILE A 253 19.53 10.09 -28.32
C ILE A 253 18.73 10.58 -29.54
N ASP A 254 18.29 9.67 -30.40
CA ASP A 254 17.46 10.02 -31.58
C ASP A 254 16.08 10.57 -31.19
N HIS A 255 15.54 10.05 -30.08
CA HIS A 255 14.20 10.34 -29.60
C HIS A 255 14.22 10.61 -28.08
N PRO A 256 14.32 11.88 -27.67
CA PRO A 256 14.30 12.29 -26.28
C PRO A 256 13.11 11.71 -25.50
N SER A 257 13.37 11.37 -24.25
CA SER A 257 12.40 10.79 -23.35
C SER A 257 11.40 11.83 -22.86
N VAL A 258 10.13 11.46 -22.91
CA VAL A 258 9.03 12.19 -22.31
C VAL A 258 8.51 11.41 -21.11
N MET A 259 8.27 12.10 -20.00
CA MET A 259 7.87 11.57 -18.71
C MET A 259 6.62 12.26 -18.17
N ALA A 260 5.82 11.53 -17.39
CA ALA A 260 4.82 12.11 -16.50
C ALA A 260 4.68 11.25 -15.23
N LEU A 261 4.43 11.91 -14.11
CA LEU A 261 3.90 11.26 -12.91
C LEU A 261 2.40 11.00 -13.09
N SER A 262 1.95 9.90 -12.52
CA SER A 262 0.56 9.47 -12.52
C SER A 262 0.16 9.06 -11.12
N VAL A 263 -0.84 9.71 -10.53
CA VAL A 263 -1.48 9.27 -9.29
C VAL A 263 -2.78 8.56 -9.68
N THR A 264 -2.84 7.25 -9.49
CA THR A 264 -4.07 6.46 -9.65
C THR A 264 -4.77 6.34 -8.31
N VAL A 265 -6.05 6.70 -8.28
CA VAL A 265 -6.97 6.35 -7.20
C VAL A 265 -7.76 5.13 -7.68
N PRO A 266 -7.63 3.96 -7.03
CA PRO A 266 -8.30 2.74 -7.48
C PRO A 266 -9.78 2.71 -7.04
N SER A 267 -10.58 1.89 -7.72
CA SER A 267 -11.94 1.56 -7.25
C SER A 267 -11.91 0.97 -5.83
N PHE A 268 -12.63 1.61 -4.91
CA PHE A 268 -12.66 1.27 -3.48
C PHE A 268 -13.44 -0.02 -3.16
N PHE A 269 -14.45 -0.35 -3.96
CA PHE A 269 -15.34 -1.50 -3.74
C PHE A 269 -15.78 -2.10 -5.08
N GLU A 270 -16.07 -3.40 -5.07
CA GLU A 270 -16.62 -4.09 -6.23
C GLU A 270 -18.09 -3.69 -6.44
N ILE A 271 -18.45 -3.25 -7.65
CA ILE A 271 -19.85 -3.04 -8.02
C ILE A 271 -20.40 -4.38 -8.49
N LYS A 272 -21.59 -4.72 -8.01
CA LYS A 272 -22.39 -5.83 -8.55
C LYS A 272 -23.34 -5.31 -9.61
N ASP A 273 -23.55 -6.06 -10.69
CA ASP A 273 -24.35 -5.63 -11.84
C ASP A 273 -25.80 -5.27 -11.47
N GLU A 274 -26.35 -5.90 -10.42
CA GLU A 274 -27.68 -5.61 -9.91
C GLU A 274 -27.79 -4.24 -9.21
N TRP A 275 -26.71 -3.62 -8.74
CA TRP A 275 -26.75 -2.36 -7.96
C TRP A 275 -27.24 -1.15 -8.76
N LYS A 276 -27.98 -0.26 -8.08
CA LYS A 276 -28.60 0.97 -8.60
C LYS A 276 -28.36 2.13 -7.63
N ALA A 277 -28.95 3.30 -7.92
CA ALA A 277 -28.69 4.55 -7.19
C ALA A 277 -28.78 4.44 -5.65
N PRO A 278 -29.81 3.79 -5.07
CA PRO A 278 -29.92 3.65 -3.63
C PRO A 278 -28.81 2.78 -3.00
N ASP A 279 -28.20 1.86 -3.74
CA ASP A 279 -27.22 0.90 -3.20
C ASP A 279 -25.84 1.53 -3.01
N TRP A 280 -25.39 2.37 -3.95
CA TRP A 280 -24.08 3.04 -3.84
C TRP A 280 -24.13 4.34 -3.04
N THR A 281 -25.28 5.00 -2.92
CA THR A 281 -25.43 6.24 -2.14
C THR A 281 -24.92 6.12 -0.70
N PRO A 282 -25.32 5.14 0.12
CA PRO A 282 -24.82 5.02 1.50
C PRO A 282 -23.35 4.56 1.60
N ILE A 283 -22.74 4.05 0.52
CA ILE A 283 -21.34 3.60 0.49
C ILE A 283 -20.41 4.76 0.14
N VAL A 284 -20.80 5.54 -0.88
CA VAL A 284 -20.02 6.66 -1.44
C VAL A 284 -20.29 7.95 -0.67
N ASP A 285 -21.55 8.22 -0.35
CA ASP A 285 -21.98 9.33 0.51
C ASP A 285 -21.45 10.69 0.00
N ASP A 286 -20.78 11.47 0.86
CA ASP A 286 -20.17 12.76 0.56
C ASP A 286 -18.87 12.70 -0.27
N THR A 287 -18.40 11.51 -0.69
CA THR A 287 -17.09 11.36 -1.35
C THR A 287 -17.00 12.19 -2.63
N THR A 288 -16.02 13.10 -2.65
CA THR A 288 -15.92 14.18 -3.64
C THR A 288 -14.46 14.48 -3.99
N ILE A 289 -14.23 14.93 -5.22
CA ILE A 289 -12.97 15.56 -5.66
C ILE A 289 -13.23 17.05 -5.79
N SER A 290 -12.65 17.86 -4.91
CA SER A 290 -12.58 19.31 -5.12
C SER A 290 -11.35 19.61 -5.97
N ALA A 291 -11.54 20.11 -7.19
CA ALA A 291 -10.45 20.42 -8.12
C ALA A 291 -10.39 21.93 -8.37
N ILE A 292 -9.22 22.57 -8.25
CA ILE A 292 -9.03 23.97 -8.65
C ILE A 292 -8.59 23.99 -10.12
N PRO A 293 -9.40 24.49 -11.07
CA PRO A 293 -9.02 24.56 -12.48
C PRO A 293 -7.78 25.45 -12.73
N ALA A 294 -6.98 25.14 -13.75
CA ALA A 294 -5.73 25.84 -14.06
C ALA A 294 -5.87 27.38 -14.18
N ASN A 295 -7.03 27.86 -14.64
CA ASN A 295 -7.32 29.27 -14.90
C ASN A 295 -8.34 29.88 -13.92
N ALA A 296 -8.62 29.23 -12.78
CA ALA A 296 -9.63 29.67 -11.82
C ALA A 296 -9.07 29.75 -10.39
N ARG A 297 -9.75 30.54 -9.53
CA ARG A 297 -9.39 30.72 -8.12
C ARG A 297 -10.21 29.85 -7.15
N GLN A 298 -11.34 29.33 -7.60
CA GLN A 298 -12.26 28.54 -6.79
C GLN A 298 -12.17 27.07 -7.21
N ALA A 299 -12.40 26.17 -6.26
CA ALA A 299 -12.56 24.76 -6.57
C ALA A 299 -13.91 24.52 -7.27
N VAL A 300 -13.94 23.51 -8.12
CA VAL A 300 -15.16 22.86 -8.60
C VAL A 300 -15.23 21.47 -7.99
N ASP A 301 -16.39 21.12 -7.47
CA ASP A 301 -16.63 19.82 -6.86
C ASP A 301 -17.11 18.81 -7.91
N LEU A 302 -16.54 17.61 -7.84
CA LEU A 302 -16.88 16.47 -8.67
C LEU A 302 -17.30 15.34 -7.72
N PRO A 303 -18.57 15.28 -7.29
CA PRO A 303 -19.06 14.25 -6.40
C PRO A 303 -19.00 12.89 -7.08
N TYR A 304 -18.60 11.85 -6.36
CA TYR A 304 -18.60 10.48 -6.91
C TYR A 304 -20.02 10.00 -7.28
N LEU A 305 -21.05 10.57 -6.64
CA LEU A 305 -22.47 10.35 -6.91
C LEU A 305 -22.93 10.93 -8.27
N GLU A 306 -22.09 11.70 -8.98
CA GLU A 306 -22.40 12.22 -10.32
C GLU A 306 -21.71 11.42 -11.43
N LYS A 307 -22.44 11.17 -12.53
CA LYS A 307 -21.87 10.57 -13.74
C LYS A 307 -20.91 11.56 -14.38
N TRP A 308 -19.72 11.10 -14.74
CA TRP A 308 -18.75 11.91 -15.48
C TRP A 308 -19.34 12.55 -16.74
N ALA A 309 -20.15 11.80 -17.51
CA ALA A 309 -20.79 12.32 -18.71
C ALA A 309 -21.77 13.49 -18.43
N ASP A 310 -22.35 13.56 -17.23
CA ASP A 310 -23.26 14.62 -16.84
C ASP A 310 -22.47 15.82 -16.26
N LEU A 311 -21.40 15.59 -15.48
CA LEU A 311 -20.42 16.61 -15.10
C LEU A 311 -19.79 17.30 -16.33
N GLN A 312 -19.57 16.55 -17.42
CA GLN A 312 -19.13 17.10 -18.70
C GLN A 312 -20.19 17.98 -19.37
N LYS A 313 -21.44 17.52 -19.47
CA LYS A 313 -22.55 18.31 -20.06
C LYS A 313 -22.77 19.62 -19.30
N LYS A 314 -22.63 19.60 -17.97
CA LYS A 314 -22.70 20.79 -17.10
C LYS A 314 -21.50 21.74 -17.27
N GLY A 315 -20.43 21.34 -17.96
CA GLY A 315 -19.21 22.14 -18.13
C GLY A 315 -18.34 22.26 -16.87
N ILE A 316 -18.64 21.49 -15.81
CA ILE A 316 -17.98 21.59 -14.50
C ILE A 316 -16.61 20.88 -14.52
N TYR A 317 -16.46 19.81 -15.32
CA TYR A 317 -15.25 18.98 -15.35
C TYR A 317 -14.00 19.77 -15.86
N PRO A 318 -12.97 20.00 -15.03
CA PRO A 318 -11.77 20.73 -15.44
C PRO A 318 -10.81 19.82 -16.21
N ARG A 319 -10.36 20.26 -17.39
CA ARG A 319 -9.35 19.54 -18.19
C ARG A 319 -7.93 19.67 -17.63
N GLU A 320 -7.66 20.80 -16.99
CA GLU A 320 -6.38 21.16 -16.37
C GLU A 320 -6.67 21.79 -15.01
N ILE A 321 -5.83 21.48 -14.03
CA ILE A 321 -6.02 21.83 -12.63
C ILE A 321 -4.71 22.36 -12.04
N GLN A 322 -4.79 23.17 -10.99
CA GLN A 322 -3.66 23.48 -10.10
C GLN A 322 -3.65 22.51 -8.92
N GLN A 323 -4.82 22.11 -8.41
CA GLN A 323 -4.93 21.28 -7.22
C GLN A 323 -6.09 20.31 -7.36
N ALA A 324 -5.98 19.14 -6.73
CA ALA A 324 -7.11 18.29 -6.40
C ALA A 324 -7.07 17.91 -4.92
N GLU A 325 -8.23 17.89 -4.25
CA GLU A 325 -8.39 17.38 -2.90
C GLU A 325 -9.42 16.25 -2.89
N LEU A 326 -8.98 15.07 -2.44
CA LEU A 326 -9.81 13.87 -2.30
C LEU A 326 -10.27 13.78 -0.85
N HIS A 327 -11.58 13.67 -0.64
CA HIS A 327 -12.16 13.69 0.70
C HIS A 327 -13.56 13.04 0.72
N GLY A 328 -14.13 12.95 1.92
CA GLY A 328 -15.40 12.28 2.19
C GLY A 328 -15.22 10.80 2.51
N LYS A 329 -16.33 10.09 2.66
CA LYS A 329 -16.44 8.77 3.31
C LYS A 329 -15.42 7.72 2.88
N LEU A 330 -15.14 7.59 1.58
CA LEU A 330 -14.17 6.59 1.08
C LEU A 330 -12.71 6.92 1.44
N PHE A 331 -12.41 8.16 1.81
CA PHE A 331 -11.14 8.60 2.41
C PHE A 331 -11.23 8.72 3.95
N GLY A 332 -12.41 8.45 4.52
CA GLY A 332 -12.75 8.64 5.93
C GLY A 332 -12.46 10.07 6.39
N LYS A 333 -11.85 10.22 7.57
CA LYS A 333 -11.49 11.55 8.12
C LYS A 333 -10.34 12.25 7.38
N ARG A 334 -9.75 11.66 6.33
CA ARG A 334 -8.53 12.18 5.70
C ARG A 334 -8.84 13.04 4.49
N LYS A 335 -8.04 14.07 4.27
CA LYS A 335 -7.98 14.85 3.03
C LYS A 335 -6.67 14.56 2.32
N VAL A 336 -6.73 14.07 1.09
CA VAL A 336 -5.55 13.85 0.24
C VAL A 336 -5.45 14.97 -0.79
N THR A 337 -4.53 15.90 -0.59
CA THR A 337 -4.30 17.04 -1.49
C THR A 337 -3.15 16.73 -2.45
N LEU A 338 -3.38 16.90 -3.74
CA LEU A 338 -2.40 16.76 -4.81
C LEU A 338 -2.14 18.15 -5.41
N ALA A 339 -0.88 18.60 -5.39
CA ALA A 339 -0.49 19.93 -5.84
C ALA A 339 0.99 19.98 -6.28
N SER A 340 1.47 21.17 -6.61
CA SER A 340 2.90 21.47 -6.75
C SER A 340 3.22 22.84 -6.16
N ARG A 341 4.49 23.06 -5.84
CA ARG A 341 5.05 24.34 -5.39
C ARG A 341 5.07 25.39 -6.51
N SER A 342 5.07 24.96 -7.77
CA SER A 342 5.03 25.83 -8.94
C SER A 342 4.32 25.10 -10.07
N PHE A 343 3.55 25.84 -10.90
CA PHE A 343 2.94 25.32 -12.12
C PHE A 343 3.62 25.84 -13.39
N ARG A 344 4.76 26.53 -13.25
CA ARG A 344 5.53 27.02 -14.39
C ARG A 344 5.98 25.84 -15.24
N ASP A 345 5.57 25.84 -16.51
CA ASP A 345 5.94 24.83 -17.51
C ASP A 345 5.50 23.40 -17.14
N LEU A 346 4.38 23.31 -16.44
CA LEU A 346 3.79 22.07 -15.98
C LEU A 346 2.34 21.97 -16.39
N ARG A 347 1.89 20.72 -16.52
CA ARG A 347 0.51 20.41 -16.80
C ARG A 347 0.00 19.35 -15.85
N PHE A 348 -0.90 19.76 -14.97
CA PHE A 348 -1.59 18.87 -14.06
C PHE A 348 -3.04 18.70 -14.52
N ARG A 349 -3.48 17.45 -14.65
CA ARG A 349 -4.76 17.09 -15.25
C ARG A 349 -5.42 15.99 -14.44
N LEU A 350 -6.69 16.19 -14.08
CA LEU A 350 -7.59 15.07 -13.80
C LEU A 350 -7.83 14.37 -15.14
N ALA A 351 -7.16 13.25 -15.36
CA ALA A 351 -7.42 12.37 -16.47
C ALA A 351 -8.52 11.37 -16.10
N HIS A 352 -9.45 11.23 -17.03
CA HIS A 352 -10.63 10.39 -16.93
C HIS A 352 -10.27 8.92 -17.19
N TYR A 353 -10.84 7.96 -16.44
CA TYR A 353 -11.09 6.63 -16.98
C TYR A 353 -12.19 5.82 -16.27
N THR A 354 -12.55 4.69 -16.90
CA THR A 354 -13.62 3.73 -16.56
C THR A 354 -15.03 4.32 -16.65
N GLY A 355 -15.82 3.85 -17.62
CA GLY A 355 -17.23 4.25 -17.83
C GLY A 355 -18.19 3.63 -16.81
N VAL A 356 -17.72 3.44 -15.57
CA VAL A 356 -18.43 2.84 -14.45
C VAL A 356 -18.89 3.97 -13.54
N PHE A 357 -20.11 3.86 -13.03
CA PHE A 357 -20.76 4.84 -12.18
C PHE A 357 -21.24 4.14 -10.90
N PRO A 358 -20.99 4.66 -9.68
CA PRO A 358 -20.37 5.94 -9.31
C PRO A 358 -18.90 6.09 -9.76
N PHE A 359 -18.36 7.30 -9.65
CA PHE A 359 -16.93 7.56 -9.90
C PHE A 359 -16.08 6.66 -8.98
N GLN A 360 -15.07 5.97 -9.51
CA GLN A 360 -14.36 4.94 -8.73
C GLN A 360 -12.87 4.79 -9.03
N ASP A 361 -12.45 4.64 -10.29
CA ASP A 361 -11.03 4.61 -10.68
C ASP A 361 -10.72 5.79 -11.58
N TYR A 362 -9.65 6.53 -11.28
CA TYR A 362 -9.25 7.70 -12.05
C TYR A 362 -7.76 8.01 -11.86
N HIS A 363 -7.24 8.89 -12.71
CA HIS A 363 -5.82 9.17 -12.77
C HIS A 363 -5.57 10.68 -12.80
N PHE A 364 -4.72 11.18 -11.91
CA PHE A 364 -4.12 12.49 -12.10
C PHE A 364 -2.83 12.33 -12.88
N ILE A 365 -2.65 13.11 -13.95
CA ILE A 365 -1.43 13.14 -14.76
C ILE A 365 -0.75 14.46 -14.55
N TYR A 366 0.51 14.39 -14.16
CA TYR A 366 1.36 15.52 -13.80
C TYR A 366 2.66 15.42 -14.60
N GLY A 367 2.94 16.41 -15.46
CA GLY A 367 4.10 16.34 -16.36
C GLY A 367 4.56 17.72 -16.83
N ASP A 368 5.80 17.78 -17.32
CA ASP A 368 6.34 18.96 -18.00
C ASP A 368 5.53 19.28 -19.27
N SER A 369 5.21 20.56 -19.48
CA SER A 369 4.35 21.01 -20.58
C SER A 369 5.09 21.51 -21.82
N ARG A 370 6.42 21.68 -21.75
CA ARG A 370 7.24 22.20 -22.85
C ARG A 370 7.91 21.07 -23.61
N ASN A 371 8.80 20.37 -22.91
CA ASN A 371 9.69 19.36 -23.48
C ASN A 371 9.28 17.95 -23.02
N GLY A 372 8.41 17.85 -22.01
CA GLY A 372 7.97 16.58 -21.44
C GLY A 372 9.03 15.91 -20.57
N GLY A 373 10.13 16.58 -20.24
CA GLY A 373 11.29 15.99 -19.55
C GLY A 373 11.16 15.92 -18.03
N GLU A 374 12.04 16.64 -17.34
CA GLU A 374 12.23 16.60 -15.89
C GLU A 374 11.05 17.19 -15.09
N ILE A 375 10.83 16.64 -13.89
CA ILE A 375 10.06 17.19 -12.77
C ILE A 375 11.04 17.40 -11.61
N ASP A 376 11.60 18.61 -11.52
CA ASP A 376 12.63 19.00 -10.54
C ASP A 376 12.05 19.32 -9.14
N ARG A 377 12.90 19.68 -8.17
CA ARG A 377 12.49 20.00 -6.79
C ARG A 377 11.58 21.24 -6.66
N GLY A 378 11.71 22.24 -7.52
CA GLY A 378 10.82 23.41 -7.54
C GLY A 378 9.47 23.11 -8.19
N ARG A 379 9.43 22.06 -9.02
CA ARG A 379 8.28 21.57 -9.78
C ARG A 379 7.75 20.21 -9.30
N ARG A 380 8.15 19.75 -8.11
CA ARG A 380 7.80 18.41 -7.60
C ARG A 380 6.30 18.25 -7.36
N LEU A 381 5.79 17.03 -7.53
CA LEU A 381 4.44 16.67 -7.10
C LEU A 381 4.43 16.55 -5.59
N GLU A 382 3.56 17.29 -4.92
CA GLU A 382 3.29 17.18 -3.49
C GLU A 382 1.98 16.41 -3.28
N ILE A 383 2.03 15.37 -2.45
CA ILE A 383 0.89 14.57 -2.00
C ILE A 383 0.78 14.75 -0.50
N GLU A 384 -0.11 15.63 -0.05
CA GLU A 384 -0.36 15.90 1.37
C GLU A 384 -1.56 15.09 1.87
N ILE A 385 -1.47 14.57 3.09
CA ILE A 385 -2.49 13.72 3.73
C ILE A 385 -2.74 14.31 5.13
N ARG A 386 -3.89 14.98 5.29
CA ARG A 386 -4.33 15.59 6.55
C ARG A 386 -5.36 14.71 7.24
#